data_AF-A0A0B2QKK6-F1
#
_entry.id   AF-A0A0B2QKK6-F1
#
_cell.length_a   1.000
_cell.length_b   1.000
_cell.length_c   1.000
_cell.angle_alpha   90.00
_cell.angle_beta   90.00
_cell.angle_gamma   90.00
#
_symmetry.space_group_name_H-M   'P 1'
#
loop_
_entity.id
_entity.type
_entity.pdbx_description
1 polymer ?
#
loop_
_entity_poly.entity_id
_entity_poly.type
_entity_poly.pdbx_seq_one_letter_code
_entity_poly.pdbx_strand_id
1 'polypeptide(L)'
;TLKDYSSSSMPQFFTSIARPEVQAHNINYAHSLIHLIQGNLFHGLPNEDPYAHLATYIEICNTVKIAGVPDDAIRLNLFSFSLAGEAK
;
A
#
# COMPACT_ATOMS: atom_id res chain seq x y z
N THR A 1 1.12 42.50 8.30
CA THR A 1 1.44 42.02 9.66
C THR A 1 1.48 40.51 9.63
N LEU A 2 2.34 39.84 10.42
CA LEU A 2 2.59 38.38 10.44
C LEU A 2 1.37 37.44 10.66
N LYS A 3 0.14 37.96 10.60
CA LYS A 3 -1.11 37.24 10.89
C LYS A 3 -1.70 36.50 9.69
N ASP A 4 -1.27 36.83 8.47
CA ASP A 4 -1.89 36.30 7.24
C ASP A 4 -1.18 35.04 6.71
N TYR A 5 -0.09 34.59 7.33
CA TYR A 5 0.65 33.37 6.94
C TYR A 5 0.17 32.09 7.67
N SER A 6 -0.87 32.19 8.51
CA SER A 6 -1.39 31.04 9.27
C SER A 6 -2.54 30.29 8.58
N SER A 7 -2.88 30.61 7.32
CA SER A 7 -3.80 29.77 6.56
C SER A 7 -3.07 28.54 6.05
N SER A 8 -2.84 27.56 6.92
CA SER A 8 -2.68 26.20 6.45
C SER A 8 -4.05 25.75 5.96
N SER A 9 -4.32 25.98 4.68
CA SER A 9 -5.33 25.19 3.97
C SER A 9 -4.78 23.77 3.87
N MET A 10 -4.75 23.07 5.00
CA MET A 10 -4.51 21.65 5.06
C MET A 10 -5.56 21.01 4.15
N PRO A 11 -5.16 20.25 3.12
CA PRO A 11 -6.09 19.39 2.43
C PRO A 11 -6.79 18.55 3.49
N GLN A 12 -8.11 18.77 3.66
CA GLN A 12 -8.89 18.20 4.75
C GLN A 12 -8.92 16.67 4.75
N PHE A 13 -8.41 16.04 3.69
CA PHE A 13 -8.26 14.60 3.56
C PHE A 13 -7.06 14.28 2.65
N PHE A 14 -5.96 13.78 3.21
CA PHE A 14 -5.13 12.80 2.49
C PHE A 14 -5.64 11.41 2.89
N THR A 15 -6.89 11.10 2.56
CA THR A 15 -7.41 9.75 2.73
C THR A 15 -6.89 8.91 1.58
N SER A 16 -5.85 8.12 1.88
CA SER A 16 -5.36 7.01 1.08
C SER A 16 -4.64 7.36 -0.22
N ILE A 17 -3.71 6.48 -0.59
CA ILE A 17 -3.04 6.49 -1.88
C ILE A 17 -4.13 6.40 -2.95
N ALA A 18 -4.36 7.48 -3.70
CA ALA A 18 -5.31 7.49 -4.79
C ALA A 18 -4.95 6.36 -5.77
N ARG A 19 -5.88 5.41 -5.98
CA ARG A 19 -5.66 4.33 -6.95
C ARG A 19 -5.43 4.98 -8.32
N PRO A 20 -4.29 4.72 -8.98
CA PRO A 20 -4.11 5.16 -10.36
C PRO A 20 -5.25 4.62 -11.23
N GLU A 21 -5.72 5.41 -12.21
CA GLU A 21 -6.55 4.93 -13.33
C GLU A 21 -5.75 3.98 -14.26
N VAL A 22 -5.09 2.98 -13.69
CA VAL A 22 -4.59 1.86 -14.46
C VAL A 22 -5.77 0.92 -14.64
N GLN A 23 -5.93 0.35 -15.84
CA GLN A 23 -6.96 -0.64 -16.16
C GLN A 23 -6.79 -1.95 -15.37
N ALA A 24 -6.96 -1.88 -14.04
CA ALA A 24 -6.76 -2.95 -13.08
C ALA A 24 -8.07 -3.52 -12.54
N HIS A 25 -9.22 -3.17 -13.15
CA HIS A 25 -10.53 -3.54 -12.62
C HIS A 25 -10.77 -5.06 -12.54
N ASN A 26 -9.98 -5.87 -13.27
CA ASN A 26 -10.18 -7.32 -13.37
C ASN A 26 -8.88 -8.15 -13.17
N ILE A 27 -7.84 -7.63 -12.52
CA ILE A 27 -6.63 -8.43 -12.25
C ILE A 27 -6.94 -9.44 -11.14
N ASN A 28 -6.84 -10.73 -11.46
CA ASN A 28 -6.94 -11.80 -10.47
C ASN A 28 -5.54 -12.21 -10.00
N TYR A 29 -5.27 -12.02 -8.71
CA TYR A 29 -4.01 -12.45 -8.10
C TYR A 29 -4.13 -13.90 -7.63
N ALA A 30 -3.04 -14.67 -7.77
CA ALA A 30 -3.01 -16.04 -7.28
C ALA A 30 -3.28 -16.08 -5.76
N HIS A 31 -4.13 -16.99 -5.31
CA HIS A 31 -4.43 -17.14 -3.88
C HIS A 31 -3.18 -17.42 -3.04
N SER A 32 -2.20 -18.14 -3.62
CA SER A 32 -0.90 -18.39 -2.97
C SER A 32 -0.10 -17.10 -2.74
N LEU A 33 -0.16 -16.13 -3.66
CA LEU A 33 0.49 -14.83 -3.50
C LEU A 33 -0.16 -14.04 -2.36
N ILE A 34 -1.49 -14.00 -2.33
CA ILE A 34 -2.24 -13.34 -1.25
C ILE A 34 -1.88 -13.96 0.10
N HIS A 35 -1.84 -15.29 0.17
CA HIS A 35 -1.48 -16.01 1.40
C HIS A 35 -0.04 -15.73 1.84
N LEU A 36 0.90 -15.62 0.89
CA LEU A 36 2.28 -15.27 1.18
C LEU A 36 2.40 -13.86 1.76
N ILE A 37 1.67 -12.88 1.20
CA ILE A 37 1.61 -11.52 1.73
C ILE A 37 1.01 -11.50 3.14
N GLN A 38 -0.05 -12.27 3.37
CA GLN A 38 -0.69 -12.42 4.68
C GLN A 38 0.19 -13.14 5.71
N GLY A 39 1.28 -13.78 5.31
CA GLY A 39 2.29 -14.33 6.22
C GLY A 39 3.12 -13.27 6.94
N ASN A 40 3.10 -12.02 6.46
CA ASN A 40 3.83 -10.89 7.04
C ASN A 40 2.90 -9.67 7.11
N LEU A 41 1.85 -9.75 7.93
CA LEU A 41 0.92 -8.64 8.16
C LEU A 41 1.55 -7.57 9.05
N PHE A 42 1.27 -6.31 8.73
CA PHE A 42 1.56 -5.16 9.56
C PHE A 42 0.29 -4.71 10.26
N HIS A 43 0.32 -4.67 11.59
CA HIS A 43 -0.83 -4.36 12.44
C HIS A 43 -0.88 -2.89 12.87
N GLY A 44 0.21 -2.15 12.67
CA GLY A 44 0.35 -0.77 13.13
C GLY A 44 0.71 -0.67 14.61
N LEU A 45 1.28 -1.73 15.19
CA LEU A 45 1.66 -1.75 16.60
C LEU A 45 2.99 -1.00 16.83
N PRO A 46 3.20 -0.37 18.00
CA PRO A 46 4.41 0.40 18.29
C PRO A 46 5.72 -0.41 18.23
N ASN A 47 5.65 -1.74 18.30
CA ASN A 47 6.78 -2.65 18.27
C ASN A 47 7.06 -3.25 16.88
N GLU A 48 6.24 -2.96 15.88
CA GLU A 48 6.47 -3.39 14.50
C GLU A 48 7.34 -2.37 13.76
N ASP A 49 8.23 -2.87 12.89
CA ASP A 49 9.06 -2.02 12.03
C ASP A 49 8.40 -1.85 10.65
N PRO A 50 7.92 -0.64 10.31
CA PRO A 50 7.29 -0.40 9.01
C PRO A 50 8.24 -0.56 7.83
N TYR A 51 9.55 -0.32 8.02
CA TYR A 51 10.55 -0.47 6.96
C TYR A 51 10.86 -1.95 6.69
N ALA A 52 10.98 -2.76 7.73
CA ALA A 52 11.14 -4.20 7.59
C ALA A 52 9.92 -4.84 6.92
N HIS A 53 8.70 -4.41 7.30
CA HIS A 53 7.47 -4.82 6.62
C HIS A 53 7.50 -4.47 5.13
N LEU A 54 7.79 -3.22 4.80
CA LEU A 54 7.80 -2.75 3.41
C LEU A 54 8.86 -3.47 2.56
N ALA A 55 10.04 -3.77 3.12
CA ALA A 55 11.08 -4.52 2.42
C ALA A 55 10.59 -5.93 2.04
N THR A 56 10.07 -6.69 3.02
CA THR A 56 9.50 -8.03 2.78
C THR A 56 8.34 -7.99 1.79
N TYR A 57 7.46 -6.99 1.92
CA TYR A 57 6.33 -6.80 1.02
C TYR A 57 6.77 -6.59 -0.43
N ILE A 58 7.77 -5.72 -0.65
CA ILE A 58 8.32 -5.43 -1.99
C ILE A 58 8.98 -6.68 -2.58
N GLU A 59 9.73 -7.44 -1.78
CA GLU A 59 10.35 -8.69 -2.21
C GLU A 59 9.30 -9.70 -2.70
N ILE A 60 8.22 -9.90 -1.94
CA ILE A 60 7.12 -10.77 -2.33
C ILE A 60 6.47 -10.29 -3.63
N CYS A 61 6.16 -9.00 -3.76
CA CYS A 61 5.56 -8.45 -4.98
C CYS A 61 6.47 -8.60 -6.20
N ASN A 62 7.79 -8.52 -6.03
CA ASN A 62 8.76 -8.67 -7.12
C ASN A 62 8.82 -10.09 -7.69
N THR A 63 8.26 -11.09 -7.00
CA THR A 63 8.17 -12.48 -7.50
C THR A 63 7.11 -12.65 -8.60
N VAL A 64 6.24 -11.66 -8.79
CA VAL A 64 5.13 -11.72 -9.75
C VAL A 64 5.29 -10.62 -10.80
N LYS A 65 5.10 -11.02 -12.06
CA LYS A 65 5.02 -10.11 -13.21
C LYS A 65 3.75 -10.41 -13.99
N ILE A 66 2.99 -9.38 -14.29
CA ILE A 66 1.76 -9.48 -15.08
C ILE A 66 1.96 -8.63 -16.34
N ALA A 67 1.85 -9.25 -17.51
CA ALA A 67 2.05 -8.56 -18.78
C ALA A 67 1.10 -7.37 -18.92
N GLY A 68 1.64 -6.21 -19.26
CA GLY A 68 0.86 -4.98 -19.42
C GLY A 68 0.46 -4.28 -18.11
N VAL A 69 0.89 -4.79 -16.94
CA VAL A 69 0.62 -4.17 -15.65
C VAL A 69 1.94 -3.64 -15.06
N PRO A 70 2.03 -2.35 -14.73
CA PRO A 70 3.20 -1.79 -14.06
C PRO A 70 3.42 -2.44 -12.68
N ASP A 71 4.68 -2.66 -12.30
CA ASP A 71 5.04 -3.24 -11.00
C ASP A 71 4.45 -2.47 -9.82
N ASP A 72 4.46 -1.14 -9.91
CA ASP A 72 3.89 -0.30 -8.87
C ASP A 72 2.36 -0.44 -8.77
N ALA A 73 1.66 -0.72 -9.87
CA ALA A 73 0.23 -1.02 -9.81
C ALA A 73 -0.03 -2.37 -9.11
N ILE A 74 0.82 -3.37 -9.33
CA ILE A 74 0.76 -4.66 -8.60
C ILE A 74 0.97 -4.41 -7.10
N ARG A 75 2.02 -3.67 -6.74
CA ARG A 75 2.34 -3.32 -5.35
C ARG A 75 1.26 -2.46 -4.70
N LEU A 76 0.60 -1.55 -5.42
CA LEU A 76 -0.47 -0.75 -4.83
C LEU A 76 -1.74 -1.57 -4.58
N ASN A 77 -2.10 -2.45 -5.53
CA ASN A 77 -3.29 -3.29 -5.41
C ASN A 77 -3.15 -4.34 -4.30
N LEU A 78 -1.95 -4.89 -4.12
CA LEU A 78 -1.70 -5.94 -3.14
C LEU A 78 -1.46 -5.41 -1.72
N PHE A 79 -1.22 -4.09 -1.55
CA PHE A 79 -0.78 -3.52 -0.28
C PHE A 79 -1.81 -3.73 0.84
N SER A 80 -3.10 -3.60 0.51
CA SER A 80 -4.18 -3.80 1.49
C SER A 80 -4.27 -5.23 2.05
N PHE A 81 -3.69 -6.23 1.37
CA PHE A 81 -3.61 -7.60 1.89
C PHE A 81 -2.47 -7.77 2.89
N SER A 82 -1.52 -6.82 2.95
CA SER A 82 -0.39 -6.80 3.88
C SER A 82 -0.71 -6.09 5.20
N LEU A 83 -1.90 -5.50 5.34
CA LEU A 83 -2.32 -4.70 6.50
C LEU A 83 -3.37 -5.41 7.34
N ALA A 84 -3.29 -5.23 8.65
CA ALA A 84 -4.26 -5.68 9.64
C ALA A 84 -4.35 -4.66 10.79
N GLY A 85 -5.27 -4.89 11.73
CA GLY A 85 -5.39 -4.07 12.94
C GLY A 85 -5.57 -2.58 12.64
N GLU A 86 -4.82 -1.74 13.37
CA GLU A 86 -4.87 -0.28 13.28
C GLU A 86 -4.24 0.27 11.98
N ALA A 87 -3.46 -0.54 11.27
CA ALA A 87 -2.86 -0.14 10.01
C ALA A 87 -3.81 -0.25 8.81
N LYS A 88 -4.98 -0.90 8.95
CA LYS A 88 -5.91 -1.18 7.85
C LYS A 88 -7.00 -0.14 7.68
#